data_AF-X1C2L2-F1
#
_entry.id   AF-X1C2L2-F1
#
_cell.length_a   1.000
_cell.length_b   1.000
_cell.length_c   1.000
_cell.angle_alpha   90.00
_cell.angle_beta   90.00
_cell.angle_gamma   90.00
#
_symmetry.space_group_name_H-M   'P 1'
#
loop_
_entity.id
_entity.type
_entity.pdbx_description
1 polymer ?
#
loop_
_entity_poly.entity_id
_entity_poly.type
_entity_poly.pdbx_seq_one_letter_code
_entity_poly.pdbx_strand_id
1 'polypeptide(L)' 'MNREELKVATERLKNFPRKKKFLIAIDSDGCVFDSMNPKQIVVFHAKIMDFHQLWGIESYLREVAEFVNLFSRMRG' A
#
# COMPACT_ATOMS: atom_id res chain seq x y z
N MET A 1 4.64 19.04 6.76
CA MET A 1 5.88 19.72 6.35
C MET A 1 5.52 20.88 5.46
N ASN A 2 6.14 22.04 5.67
CA ASN A 2 6.00 23.17 4.76
C ASN A 2 6.80 22.92 3.46
N ARG A 3 6.58 23.76 2.43
CA ARG A 3 7.24 23.61 1.13
C ARG A 3 8.77 23.68 1.21
N GLU A 4 9.30 24.47 2.12
CA GLU A 4 10.75 24.65 2.27
C GLU A 4 11.39 23.39 2.90
N GLU A 5 10.75 22.81 3.91
CA GLU A 5 11.16 21.54 4.50
C GLU A 5 11.18 20.40 3.48
N LEU A 6 10.17 20.35 2.59
CA LEU A 6 10.12 19.35 1.51
C LEU A 6 11.26 19.54 0.50
N LYS A 7 11.59 20.79 0.17
CA LYS A 7 12.70 21.11 -0.73
C LYS A 7 14.04 20.69 -0.14
N VAL A 8 14.29 20.99 1.13
CA VAL A 8 15.50 20.56 1.86
C VAL A 8 15.61 19.04 1.93
N ALA A 9 14.51 18.34 2.27
CA ALA A 9 14.50 16.88 2.32
C ALA A 9 14.78 16.25 0.94
N THR A 10 14.22 16.83 -0.12
CA THR A 10 14.45 16.40 -1.50
C THR A 10 15.91 16.56 -1.91
N GLU A 11 16.51 17.73 -1.65
CA GLU A 11 17.92 17.98 -1.98
C GLU A 11 18.87 17.09 -1.17
N ARG A 12 18.52 16.75 0.07
CA ARG A 12 19.27 15.78 0.88
C ARG A 12 19.23 14.37 0.28
N LEU A 13 18.09 13.93 -0.25
CA LEU A 13 17.95 12.61 -0.88
C LEU A 13 18.72 12.54 -2.21
N LYS A 14 18.62 13.57 -3.05
CA LYS A 14 19.36 13.65 -4.33
C LYS A 14 20.87 13.59 -4.12
N ASN A 15 21.36 14.28 -3.11
CA ASN A 15 22.79 14.36 -2.79
C ASN A 15 23.22 13.32 -1.74
N PHE A 16 22.43 12.27 -1.51
CA PHE A 16 22.75 11.28 -0.48
C PHE A 16 24.03 10.52 -0.85
N PRO A 17 25.13 10.66 -0.06
CA PRO A 17 26.40 10.07 -0.42
C PRO A 17 26.34 8.55 -0.32
N ARG A 18 26.74 7.85 -1.38
CA ARG A 18 26.83 6.38 -1.39
C ARG A 18 27.96 5.92 -0.46
N LYS A 19 27.61 5.42 0.73
CA LYS A 19 28.57 4.89 1.72
C LYS A 19 28.77 3.37 1.67
N LYS A 20 27.92 2.65 0.93
CA LYS A 20 27.92 1.18 0.84
C LYS A 20 27.96 0.73 -0.62
N LYS A 21 28.50 -0.47 -0.85
CA LYS A 21 28.59 -1.05 -2.20
C LYS A 21 27.21 -1.39 -2.77
N PHE A 22 26.29 -1.80 -1.90
CA PHE A 22 24.93 -2.22 -2.24
C PHE A 22 23.89 -1.51 -1.37
N LEU A 23 22.69 -1.36 -1.91
CA LEU A 23 21.48 -0.98 -1.18
C LEU A 23 20.61 -2.24 -1.09
N ILE A 24 20.22 -2.61 0.12
CA ILE A 24 19.21 -3.65 0.36
C ILE A 24 17.99 -2.92 0.90
N ALA A 25 16.92 -2.92 0.12
CA ALA A 25 15.63 -2.39 0.53
C ALA A 25 14.69 -3.58 0.71
N ILE A 26 13.95 -3.58 1.82
CA ILE A 26 12.89 -4.55 2.08
C ILE A 26 11.59 -3.77 1.98
N ASP A 27 10.66 -4.28 1.19
CA ASP A 27 9.32 -3.70 1.13
C ASP A 27 8.64 -3.87 2.50
N SER A 28 8.14 -2.78 3.06
CA SER A 28 7.46 -2.85 4.35
C SER A 28 6.08 -3.49 4.22
N ASP A 29 5.35 -3.20 3.14
CA ASP A 29 3.95 -3.57 3.01
C ASP A 29 3.79 -4.99 2.47
N GLY A 30 3.18 -5.89 3.24
CA GLY A 30 2.96 -7.28 2.82
C GLY A 30 4.21 -8.17 2.79
N CYS A 31 5.40 -7.63 3.07
CA CYS A 31 6.64 -8.39 3.21
C CYS A 31 7.20 -8.35 4.64
N VAL A 32 7.41 -7.16 5.22
CA VAL A 32 7.84 -7.04 6.64
C VAL A 32 6.66 -7.01 7.60
N PHE A 33 5.58 -6.31 7.23
CA PHE A 33 4.38 -6.17 8.05
C PHE A 33 3.15 -6.67 7.31
N ASP A 34 2.20 -7.25 8.03
CA ASP A 34 0.86 -7.54 7.50
C ASP A 34 0.00 -6.26 7.47
N SER A 35 0.44 -5.27 6.68
CA SER A 35 -0.34 -4.06 6.41
C SER A 35 -1.27 -4.23 5.21
N MET A 36 -1.13 -5.32 4.44
CA MET A 36 -1.97 -5.56 3.27
C MET A 36 -3.41 -5.93 3.66
N ASN A 37 -3.60 -6.78 4.68
CA ASN A 37 -4.93 -7.12 5.19
C ASN A 37 -5.76 -5.88 5.58
N PRO A 38 -5.31 -5.02 6.51
CA PRO A 38 -6.08 -3.84 6.88
C PRO A 38 -6.23 -2.84 5.74
N LYS A 39 -5.23 -2.68 4.86
CA LYS A 39 -5.29 -1.80 3.70
C LYS A 39 -6.37 -2.23 2.70
N GLN A 40 -6.47 -3.51 2.40
CA GLN A 40 -7.52 -4.03 1.52
C GLN A 40 -8.89 -3.96 2.20
N ILE A 41 -9.04 -4.55 3.38
CA ILE A 41 -10.35 -4.76 4.03
C ILE A 41 -10.97 -3.47 4.58
N VAL A 42 -10.17 -2.63 5.24
CA VAL A 42 -10.65 -1.42 5.91
C VAL A 42 -10.72 -0.24 4.94
N VAL A 43 -9.73 -0.12 4.05
CA VAL A 43 -9.64 1.06 3.16
C VAL A 43 -10.20 0.75 1.77
N PHE A 44 -9.64 -0.22 1.04
CA PHE A 44 -9.96 -0.38 -0.37
C PHE A 44 -11.34 -0.97 -0.62
N HIS A 45 -11.77 -2.00 0.11
CA HIS A 45 -13.09 -2.60 -0.09
C HIS A 45 -14.19 -1.58 0.20
N ALA A 46 -14.05 -0.80 1.29
CA ALA A 46 -14.97 0.29 1.60
C ALA A 46 -15.02 1.33 0.47
N LYS A 47 -13.86 1.75 -0.07
CA LYS A 47 -13.80 2.70 -1.17
C LYS A 47 -14.42 2.19 -2.48
N ILE A 48 -14.24 0.91 -2.80
CA ILE A 48 -14.89 0.28 -3.96
C ILE A 48 -16.41 0.29 -3.79
N MET A 49 -16.89 -0.11 -2.61
CA MET A 49 -18.34 -0.12 -2.31
C MET A 49 -18.95 1.28 -2.33
N ASP A 50 -18.28 2.28 -1.77
CA ASP A 50 -18.70 3.67 -1.81
C ASP A 50 -18.80 4.20 -3.25
N PHE A 51 -17.75 4.00 -4.04
CA PHE A 51 -17.64 4.54 -5.38
C PHE A 51 -18.64 3.89 -6.35
N HIS A 52 -18.85 2.59 -6.23
CA HIS A 52 -19.73 1.82 -7.11
C HIS A 52 -21.13 1.56 -6.53
N GLN A 53 -21.44 2.09 -5.34
CA GLN A 53 -22.71 1.88 -4.63
C GLN A 53 -23.03 0.39 -4.39
N LEU A 54 -22.02 -0.41 -4.02
CA LEU A 54 -22.11 -1.88 -3.88
C LEU A 54 -22.33 -2.36 -2.44
N TRP A 55 -22.68 -1.48 -1.50
CA TRP A 55 -22.92 -1.87 -0.11
C TRP A 55 -23.98 -2.96 0.06
N GLY A 56 -24.96 -3.05 -0.85
CA GLY A 56 -25.98 -4.11 -0.83
C GLY A 56 -25.45 -5.52 -1.09
N ILE A 57 -24.22 -5.67 -1.58
CA ILE A 57 -23.55 -6.96 -1.83
C ILE A 57 -22.23 -7.08 -1.07
N GLU A 58 -22.09 -6.40 0.07
CA GLU A 58 -20.85 -6.31 0.84
C GLU A 58 -20.17 -7.68 1.05
N SER A 59 -20.92 -8.69 1.48
CA SER A 59 -20.37 -10.03 1.75
C SER A 59 -19.71 -10.65 0.52
N TYR A 60 -20.39 -10.62 -0.63
CA TYR A 60 -19.88 -11.15 -1.89
C TYR A 60 -18.67 -10.37 -2.39
N LEU A 61 -18.70 -9.04 -2.26
CA LEU A 61 -17.57 -8.21 -2.66
C LEU A 61 -16.36 -8.50 -1.80
N ARG A 62 -16.51 -8.58 -0.47
CA ARG A 62 -15.41 -8.88 0.44
C ARG A 62 -14.81 -10.25 0.16
N GLU A 63 -15.63 -11.29 0.01
CA GLU A 63 -15.16 -12.63 -0.31
C GLU A 63 -14.27 -12.65 -1.57
N VAL A 64 -14.77 -12.08 -2.68
CA VAL A 64 -14.04 -12.05 -3.94
C VAL A 64 -12.81 -11.15 -3.86
N ALA A 65 -12.92 -9.98 -3.25
CA ALA A 65 -11.83 -9.02 -3.15
C ALA A 65 -10.72 -9.52 -2.22
N GLU A 66 -11.05 -10.20 -1.12
CA GLU A 66 -10.06 -10.86 -0.27
C GLU A 66 -9.37 -12.01 -1.02
N PHE A 67 -10.12 -12.85 -1.74
CA PHE A 67 -9.49 -13.89 -2.55
C PHE A 67 -8.54 -13.27 -3.59
N VAL A 68 -9.02 -12.36 -4.44
CA VAL A 68 -8.21 -11.81 -5.54
C VAL A 68 -7.03 -11.00 -5.01
N ASN A 69 -7.26 -10.10 -4.05
CA ASN A 69 -6.27 -9.10 -3.63
C ASN A 69 -5.45 -9.49 -2.40
N LEU A 70 -5.81 -10.55 -1.68
CA LEU A 70 -5.05 -11.02 -0.52
C LEU A 70 -4.56 -12.46 -0.65
N PHE A 71 -5.40 -13.40 -1.07
CA PHE A 71 -5.12 -14.83 -0.87
C PHE A 71 -4.88 -15.64 -2.15
N SER A 72 -5.13 -15.06 -3.32
CA SER A 72 -4.93 -15.77 -4.59
C SER A 72 -3.45 -16.00 -4.84
N ARG A 73 -3.12 -17.16 -5.42
CA ARG A 73 -1.73 -17.51 -5.78
C ARG A 73 -1.15 -16.61 -6.87
N MET A 74 -2.03 -15.94 -7.62
CA MET A 74 -1.69 -15.07 -8.74
C MET A 74 -1.82 -13.58 -8.36
N ARG A 75 -2.00 -13.27 -7.07
CA ARG A 75 -2.00 -11.91 -6.54
C ARG A 75 -0.62 -11.29 -6.76
N GLY A 76 -0.57 -10.20 -7.51
CA GLY A 76 0.64 -9.49 -7.93
C GLY A 76 0.41 -8.87 -9.30
#